data_AF-A0A3M2M3T2-F1
#
_entry.id   AF-A0A3M2M3T2-F1
#
_cell.length_a   1.000
_cell.length_b   1.000
_cell.length_c   1.000
_cell.angle_alpha   90.00
_cell.angle_beta   90.00
_cell.angle_gamma   90.00
#
_symmetry.space_group_name_H-M   'P 1'
#
loop_
_entity.id
_entity.type
_entity.pdbx_description
1 polymer ?
#
loop_
_entity_poly.entity_id
_entity_poly.type
_entity_poly.pdbx_seq_one_letter_code
_entity_poly.pdbx_strand_id
1 'polypeptide(L)'
;MARRTWNESIPGIGTFFVGIDIQPGRYRCDDGKGGWWVRFAGTGGGDPVGSWPLPDGPTEVEIPATDFAFETHVRTYWRRVADVGSEPSPDASEPRPVTDPTLRAELDPLVRRRRPLVALAPFSVLGMGFAGLPVLGSMWLLGMTMLAALVAIGAPTVFLDLTRAHELDKRRDRFVVPEDLDDEARALLARTQTAVDAVRASEVNREGLLESAENAVILPREEWEIAHALARQSRLRADEPERDGDVPEVEAVLRPLREKLNRSVTAVTRRVEALERYADHVRAADEVLVAQRRVDDLTGRAHEYDELLAETVRDDMALPEIERMTERSDDLLTLLRARLKDSAPDA
;
A
#
# COMPACT_ATOMS: atom_id res chain seq x y z
N MET A 1 15.77 -15.03 -4.92
CA MET A 1 16.21 -14.19 -3.78
C MET A 1 15.19 -13.09 -3.57
N ALA A 2 14.60 -13.04 -2.38
CA ALA A 2 13.33 -12.36 -2.09
C ALA A 2 13.43 -10.83 -2.09
N ARG A 3 12.76 -10.17 -3.04
CA ARG A 3 12.33 -8.78 -2.93
C ARG A 3 11.13 -8.75 -1.97
N ARG A 4 11.37 -8.48 -0.68
CA ARG A 4 10.30 -8.30 0.31
C ARG A 4 9.44 -7.09 -0.07
N THR A 5 8.14 -7.32 -0.13
CA THR A 5 7.05 -6.36 -0.22
C THR A 5 7.09 -5.44 1.00
N TRP A 6 7.73 -4.28 0.88
CA TRP A 6 7.73 -3.25 1.93
C TRP A 6 6.34 -2.64 2.21
N ASN A 7 5.29 -3.11 1.52
CA ASN A 7 3.93 -2.58 1.57
C ASN A 7 2.97 -3.41 2.46
N GLU A 8 3.39 -4.55 2.99
CA GLU A 8 2.51 -5.48 3.74
C GLU A 8 2.91 -5.62 5.23
N SER A 9 4.04 -5.04 5.64
CA SER A 9 4.51 -5.13 7.01
C SER A 9 5.08 -3.80 7.51
N ILE A 10 4.66 -3.39 8.71
CA ILE A 10 5.17 -2.20 9.39
C ILE A 10 6.21 -2.65 10.42
N PRO A 11 7.46 -2.16 10.38
CA PRO A 11 8.44 -2.43 11.43
C PRO A 11 7.89 -2.04 12.80
N GLY A 12 8.20 -2.83 13.83
CA GLY A 12 7.62 -2.64 15.15
C GLY A 12 8.04 -1.34 15.87
N ILE A 13 9.10 -0.67 15.42
CA ILE A 13 9.56 0.58 16.04
C ILE A 13 9.71 1.65 14.96
N GLY A 14 8.93 2.73 15.08
CA GLY A 14 9.05 3.89 14.22
C GLY A 14 7.74 4.65 14.03
N THR A 15 7.86 5.77 13.33
CA THR A 15 6.75 6.58 12.84
C THR A 15 6.67 6.39 11.33
N PHE A 16 5.47 6.13 10.83
CA PHE A 16 5.18 5.78 9.45
C PHE A 16 4.04 6.65 8.93
N PHE A 17 4.26 7.35 7.83
CA PHE A 17 3.20 8.16 7.21
C PHE A 17 2.25 7.28 6.40
N VAL A 18 0.96 7.45 6.63
CA VAL A 18 -0.07 6.68 5.91
C VAL A 18 -0.13 7.18 4.47
N GLY A 19 -0.16 6.25 3.52
CA GLY A 19 -0.12 6.54 2.08
C GLY A 19 1.30 6.70 1.50
N ILE A 20 2.33 6.88 2.33
CA ILE A 20 3.75 6.87 1.90
C ILE A 20 4.47 5.60 2.34
N ASP A 21 4.57 5.43 3.67
CA ASP A 21 5.39 4.41 4.29
C ASP A 21 4.62 3.12 4.50
N ILE A 22 3.31 3.27 4.73
CA ILE A 22 2.38 2.19 5.00
C ILE A 22 1.07 2.48 4.27
N GLN A 23 0.41 1.45 3.76
CA GLN A 23 -0.95 1.60 3.24
C GLN A 23 -1.95 1.70 4.38
N PRO A 24 -3.06 2.42 4.20
CA PRO A 24 -4.20 2.25 5.09
C PRO A 24 -4.69 0.81 5.05
N GLY A 25 -5.22 0.32 6.17
CA GLY A 25 -5.57 -1.09 6.31
C GLY A 25 -5.63 -1.55 7.75
N ARG A 26 -6.05 -2.79 7.92
CA ARG A 26 -6.01 -3.46 9.21
C ARG A 26 -4.69 -4.21 9.36
N TYR A 27 -3.98 -3.92 10.44
CA TYR A 27 -2.69 -4.47 10.77
C TYR A 27 -2.76 -5.26 12.07
N ARG A 28 -2.04 -6.38 12.12
CA ARG A 28 -1.95 -7.25 13.30
C ARG A 28 -0.51 -7.42 13.72
N CYS A 29 -0.27 -7.23 15.00
CA CYS A 29 0.95 -7.60 15.70
C CYS A 29 0.69 -8.92 16.43
N ASP A 30 1.52 -9.93 16.22
CA ASP A 30 1.35 -11.25 16.84
C ASP A 30 1.73 -11.24 18.34
N ASP A 31 2.56 -10.28 18.78
CA ASP A 31 2.97 -10.09 20.18
C ASP A 31 3.06 -8.60 20.55
N GLY A 32 2.00 -8.08 21.17
CA GLY A 32 1.91 -6.70 21.64
C GLY A 32 2.64 -6.42 22.96
N LYS A 33 3.18 -7.44 23.65
CA LYS A 33 3.60 -7.36 25.06
C LYS A 33 4.46 -6.15 25.40
N GLY A 34 3.91 -5.25 26.22
CA GLY A 34 4.61 -4.06 26.73
C GLY A 34 4.93 -3.02 25.66
N GLY A 35 4.33 -3.16 24.47
CA GLY A 35 4.42 -2.19 23.40
C GLY A 35 3.27 -1.18 23.42
N TRP A 36 3.27 -0.33 22.40
CA TRP A 36 2.22 0.64 22.12
C TRP A 36 2.13 0.98 20.65
N TRP A 37 1.04 1.63 20.30
CA TRP A 37 0.89 2.33 19.05
C TRP A 37 0.10 3.63 19.27
N VAL A 38 0.35 4.60 18.42
CA VAL A 38 -0.38 5.87 18.34
C VAL A 38 -0.70 6.13 16.88
N ARG A 39 -1.94 6.49 16.61
CA ARG A 39 -2.42 6.99 15.33
C ARG A 39 -2.67 8.48 15.47
N PHE A 40 -2.07 9.25 14.59
CA PHE A 40 -2.35 10.68 14.46
C PHE A 40 -3.57 10.81 13.56
N ALA A 41 -4.75 10.79 14.18
CA ALA A 41 -6.03 10.86 13.51
C ALA A 41 -6.27 12.28 12.99
N GLY A 42 -6.87 12.38 11.80
CA GLY A 42 -7.06 13.65 11.12
C GLY A 42 -5.76 14.16 10.49
N THR A 43 -5.73 14.17 9.16
CA THR A 43 -5.32 15.27 8.29
C THR A 43 -4.29 16.29 8.81
N GLY A 44 -4.54 17.06 9.89
CA GLY A 44 -3.61 18.05 10.47
C GLY A 44 -2.86 17.65 11.75
N GLY A 45 -2.99 16.40 12.22
CA GLY A 45 -2.53 15.98 13.54
C GLY A 45 -3.56 16.26 14.64
N GLY A 46 -4.79 15.77 14.44
CA GLY A 46 -5.84 15.78 15.46
C GLY A 46 -5.48 14.93 16.69
N ASP A 47 -6.44 14.76 17.60
CA ASP A 47 -6.17 14.10 18.88
C ASP A 47 -5.58 12.69 18.67
N PRO A 48 -4.36 12.43 19.18
CA PRO A 48 -3.69 11.17 18.96
C PRO A 48 -4.49 10.03 19.62
N VAL A 49 -4.89 9.05 18.81
CA VAL A 49 -5.56 7.84 19.27
C VAL A 49 -4.50 6.78 19.46
N GLY A 50 -4.26 6.36 20.71
CA GLY A 50 -3.23 5.37 21.00
C GLY A 50 -3.67 4.34 22.02
N SER A 51 -2.97 3.22 22.02
CA SER A 51 -3.16 2.17 23.01
C SER A 51 -1.84 1.87 23.71
N TRP A 52 -1.83 2.05 25.04
CA TRP A 52 -0.74 1.66 25.92
C TRP A 52 -1.25 1.34 27.34
N PRO A 53 -0.71 0.32 28.02
CA PRO A 53 0.15 -0.73 27.47
C PRO A 53 -0.66 -1.74 26.66
N LEU A 54 -0.07 -2.27 25.59
CA LEU A 54 -0.69 -3.37 24.85
C LEU A 54 -0.68 -4.67 25.68
N PRO A 55 -1.77 -5.45 25.63
CA PRO A 55 -1.89 -6.71 26.36
C PRO A 55 -0.94 -7.77 25.79
N ASP A 56 -0.67 -8.80 26.60
CA ASP A 56 0.05 -9.99 26.15
C ASP A 56 -0.81 -10.74 25.12
N GLY A 57 -0.27 -10.97 23.91
CA GLY A 57 -0.96 -11.66 22.82
C GLY A 57 -1.14 -10.81 21.55
N PRO A 58 -1.94 -11.30 20.58
CA PRO A 58 -2.13 -10.62 19.31
C PRO A 58 -2.93 -9.33 19.49
N THR A 59 -2.43 -8.24 18.91
CA THR A 59 -3.08 -6.93 18.89
C THR A 59 -3.36 -6.52 17.45
N GLU A 60 -4.55 -5.98 17.19
CA GLU A 60 -4.90 -5.42 15.89
C GLU A 60 -5.10 -3.91 15.98
N VAL A 61 -4.74 -3.22 14.91
CA VAL A 61 -4.97 -1.79 14.72
C VAL A 61 -5.50 -1.57 13.32
N GLU A 62 -6.54 -0.77 13.22
CA GLU A 62 -7.03 -0.28 11.94
C GLU A 62 -6.40 1.10 11.70
N ILE A 63 -5.83 1.31 10.51
CA ILE A 63 -5.20 2.56 10.11
C ILE A 63 -6.01 3.10 8.92
N PRO A 64 -6.92 4.06 9.14
CA PRO A 64 -7.68 4.74 8.09
C PRO A 64 -6.81 5.47 7.09
N ALA A 65 -7.33 5.69 5.88
CA ALA A 65 -6.66 6.48 4.83
C ALA A 65 -6.52 7.96 5.18
N THR A 66 -7.34 8.46 6.12
CA THR A 66 -7.35 9.85 6.58
C THR A 66 -6.36 10.12 7.72
N ASP A 67 -5.76 9.08 8.29
CA ASP A 67 -4.71 9.24 9.28
C ASP A 67 -3.46 9.86 8.65
N PHE A 68 -2.80 10.74 9.39
CA PHE A 68 -1.56 11.36 8.92
C PHE A 68 -0.36 10.44 9.12
N ALA A 69 -0.26 9.84 10.31
CA ALA A 69 0.85 8.99 10.67
C ALA A 69 0.43 7.90 11.66
N PHE A 70 1.11 6.77 11.56
CA PHE A 70 1.06 5.66 12.50
C PHE A 70 2.41 5.50 13.17
N GLU A 71 2.40 5.53 14.48
CA GLU A 71 3.57 5.30 15.29
C GLU A 71 3.41 4.02 16.10
N THR A 72 4.50 3.26 16.22
CA THR A 72 4.48 2.03 16.97
C THR A 72 5.81 1.76 17.67
N HIS A 73 5.69 1.11 18.82
CA HIS A 73 6.77 0.49 19.54
C HIS A 73 6.34 -0.89 20.04
N VAL A 74 6.50 -1.90 19.22
CA VAL A 74 6.33 -3.32 19.52
C VAL A 74 7.64 -4.06 19.24
N ARG A 75 7.90 -5.17 19.93
CA ARG A 75 9.15 -5.94 19.76
C ARG A 75 9.24 -6.63 18.40
N THR A 76 8.10 -6.81 17.74
CA THR A 76 7.97 -7.56 16.51
C THR A 76 7.70 -6.61 15.34
N TYR A 77 6.66 -6.85 14.56
CA TYR A 77 6.24 -6.05 13.43
C TYR A 77 4.74 -6.22 13.24
N TRP A 78 4.13 -5.30 12.53
CA TRP A 78 2.74 -5.42 12.13
C TRP A 78 2.67 -6.06 10.76
N ARG A 79 1.74 -6.99 10.57
CA ARG A 79 1.42 -7.59 9.28
C ARG A 79 0.03 -7.12 8.86
N ARG A 80 -0.13 -6.69 7.61
CA ARG A 80 -1.45 -6.34 7.06
C ARG A 80 -2.31 -7.60 6.98
N VAL A 81 -3.50 -7.57 7.57
CA VAL A 81 -4.43 -8.72 7.65
C VAL A 81 -5.62 -8.53 6.73
N ALA A 82 -6.02 -7.29 6.46
CA ALA A 82 -7.05 -6.97 5.49
C ALA A 82 -6.80 -5.56 4.90
N ASP A 83 -7.07 -5.40 3.60
CA ASP A 83 -7.54 -4.12 3.08
C ASP A 83 -8.78 -3.73 3.87
N VAL A 84 -8.98 -2.46 4.22
CA VAL A 84 -10.23 -2.04 4.88
C VAL A 84 -11.38 -2.50 3.99
N GLY A 85 -12.11 -3.53 4.41
CA GLY A 85 -13.17 -4.13 3.62
C GLY A 85 -14.28 -3.11 3.44
N SER A 86 -14.63 -2.83 2.18
CA SER A 86 -15.97 -2.80 1.56
C SER A 86 -17.19 -2.24 2.30
N GLU A 87 -17.09 -1.68 3.49
CA GLU A 87 -18.11 -0.79 4.03
C GLU A 87 -17.69 0.63 3.65
N PRO A 88 -18.48 1.34 2.83
CA PRO A 88 -18.24 2.75 2.59
C PRO A 88 -18.44 3.44 3.93
N SER A 89 -17.33 3.73 4.63
CA SER A 89 -17.35 4.85 5.57
C SER A 89 -17.91 6.04 4.80
N PRO A 90 -18.82 6.82 5.39
CA PRO A 90 -19.35 8.01 4.72
C PRO A 90 -18.22 8.97 4.26
N ASP A 91 -17.03 8.85 4.85
CA ASP A 91 -15.77 9.55 4.49
C ASP A 91 -14.88 8.85 3.45
N ALA A 92 -15.28 7.72 2.84
CA ALA A 92 -14.51 7.10 1.74
C ALA A 92 -14.41 8.00 0.49
N SER A 93 -15.13 9.13 0.49
CA SER A 93 -15.06 10.18 -0.54
C SER A 93 -14.02 11.25 -0.23
N GLU A 94 -13.45 11.29 0.98
CA GLU A 94 -12.41 12.25 1.33
C GLU A 94 -11.05 11.78 0.81
N PRO A 95 -10.32 12.64 0.05
CA PRO A 95 -9.02 12.27 -0.45
C PRO A 95 -8.04 12.00 0.71
N ARG A 96 -7.11 11.06 0.55
CA ARG A 96 -6.04 10.86 1.54
C ARG A 96 -5.07 12.05 1.57
N PRO A 97 -4.41 12.34 2.69
CA PRO A 97 -3.32 13.32 2.74
C PRO A 97 -2.20 12.97 1.74
N VAL A 98 -1.60 14.00 1.13
CA VAL A 98 -0.50 13.82 0.17
C VAL A 98 0.72 14.60 0.65
N THR A 99 1.89 14.02 0.47
CA THR A 99 3.15 14.56 0.98
C THR A 99 4.20 14.59 -0.11
N ASP A 100 5.17 15.47 0.04
CA ASP A 100 6.31 15.54 -0.86
C ASP A 100 7.16 14.25 -0.74
N PRO A 101 7.33 13.47 -1.82
CA PRO A 101 8.09 12.23 -1.79
C PRO A 101 9.58 12.42 -1.43
N THR A 102 10.12 13.63 -1.59
CA THR A 102 11.51 13.95 -1.21
C THR A 102 11.68 14.27 0.29
N LEU A 103 10.57 14.54 0.99
CA LEU A 103 10.56 14.88 2.42
C LEU A 103 11.15 13.75 3.27
N ARG A 104 10.89 12.49 2.91
CA ARG A 104 11.41 11.31 3.61
C ARG A 104 12.94 11.26 3.58
N ALA A 105 13.54 11.43 2.42
CA ALA A 105 14.99 11.37 2.24
C ALA A 105 15.73 12.47 3.01
N GLU A 106 15.08 13.61 3.26
CA GLU A 106 15.62 14.71 4.05
C GLU A 106 15.43 14.54 5.57
N LEU A 107 14.33 13.93 6.00
CA LEU A 107 14.04 13.70 7.43
C LEU A 107 14.87 12.56 8.02
N ASP A 108 15.12 11.50 7.26
CA ASP A 108 15.92 10.34 7.69
C ASP A 108 17.32 10.69 8.25
N PRO A 109 18.15 11.52 7.59
CA PRO A 109 19.46 11.90 8.12
C PRO A 109 19.38 12.81 9.35
N LEU A 110 18.35 13.66 9.46
CA LEU A 110 18.16 14.54 10.62
C LEU A 110 17.87 13.75 11.88
N VAL A 111 17.05 12.71 11.75
CA VAL A 111 16.70 11.81 12.85
C VAL A 111 17.89 10.94 13.21
N ARG A 112 18.60 10.40 12.21
CA ARG A 112 19.82 9.63 12.42
C ARG A 112 20.90 10.42 13.16
N ARG A 113 21.04 11.72 12.87
CA ARG A 113 22.02 12.60 13.54
C ARG A 113 21.66 12.90 15.00
N ARG A 114 20.38 12.91 15.36
CA ARG A 114 19.93 13.16 16.76
C ARG A 114 19.81 11.91 17.62
N ARG A 115 19.68 10.71 17.01
CA ARG A 115 19.71 9.42 17.72
C ARG A 115 20.84 9.26 18.74
N PRO A 116 22.13 9.56 18.44
CA PRO A 116 23.20 9.42 19.44
C PRO A 116 23.07 10.42 20.58
N LEU A 117 22.59 11.64 20.34
CA LEU A 117 22.41 12.65 21.38
C LEU A 117 21.30 12.26 22.35
N VAL A 118 20.19 11.71 21.84
CA VAL A 118 19.10 11.22 22.68
C VAL A 118 19.48 9.92 23.40
N ALA A 119 20.27 9.05 22.76
CA ALA A 119 20.82 7.85 23.41
C ALA A 119 21.80 8.18 24.56
N LEU A 120 22.40 9.38 24.57
CA LEU A 120 23.28 9.85 25.64
C LEU A 120 22.51 10.47 26.84
N ALA A 121 21.22 10.79 26.68
CA ALA A 121 20.40 11.38 27.74
C ALA A 121 20.33 10.56 29.06
N PRO A 122 20.18 9.22 29.06
CA PRO A 122 20.23 8.47 30.31
C PRO A 122 21.62 8.48 30.96
N PHE A 123 22.69 8.59 30.17
CA PHE A 123 24.06 8.65 30.68
C PHE A 123 24.39 10.01 31.32
N SER A 124 23.84 11.10 30.81
CA SER A 124 23.98 12.42 31.45
C SER A 124 23.24 12.49 32.78
N VAL A 125 22.03 11.91 32.87
CA VAL A 125 21.27 11.75 34.13
C VAL A 125 22.07 10.91 35.14
N LEU A 126 22.64 9.78 34.69
CA LEU A 126 23.47 8.93 35.55
C LEU A 126 24.74 9.67 36.03
N GLY A 127 25.42 10.40 35.15
CA GLY A 127 26.59 11.22 35.49
C GLY A 127 26.28 12.32 36.52
N MET A 128 25.10 12.97 36.40
CA MET A 128 24.60 13.93 37.38
C MET A 128 24.33 13.26 38.75
N GLY A 129 23.85 12.00 38.74
CA GLY A 129 23.68 11.19 39.94
C GLY A 129 25.00 10.92 40.66
N PHE A 130 26.07 10.60 39.91
CA PHE A 130 27.40 10.40 40.46
C PHE A 130 28.00 11.68 41.08
N ALA A 131 27.76 12.85 40.48
CA ALA A 131 28.20 14.13 41.03
C ALA A 131 27.52 14.50 42.37
N GLY A 132 26.31 13.99 42.64
CA GLY A 132 25.56 14.22 43.86
C GLY A 132 25.91 13.31 45.05
N LEU A 133 26.66 12.21 44.83
CA LEU A 133 27.08 11.27 45.87
C LEU A 133 27.66 11.92 47.15
N PRO A 134 28.64 12.84 47.06
CA PRO A 134 29.32 13.34 48.25
C PRO A 134 28.42 14.19 49.15
N VAL A 135 27.28 14.65 48.63
CA VAL A 135 26.33 15.53 49.34
C VAL A 135 25.08 14.78 49.80
N LEU A 136 24.51 13.93 48.95
CA LEU A 136 23.19 13.30 49.17
C LEU A 136 23.24 11.78 49.43
N GLY A 137 24.42 11.16 49.36
CA GLY A 137 24.61 9.75 49.69
C GLY A 137 24.03 8.75 48.67
N SER A 138 23.96 7.47 49.05
CA SER A 138 23.63 6.35 48.15
C SER A 138 22.15 6.28 47.73
N MET A 139 21.23 6.86 48.52
CA MET A 139 19.81 6.91 48.16
C MET A 139 19.54 7.82 46.95
N TRP A 140 20.37 8.84 46.72
CA TRP A 140 20.30 9.72 45.56
C TRP A 140 20.64 8.98 44.25
N LEU A 141 21.65 8.11 44.29
CA LEU A 141 22.01 7.27 43.15
C LEU A 141 20.86 6.35 42.74
N LEU A 142 20.18 5.73 43.70
CA LEU A 142 19.00 4.89 43.43
C LEU A 142 17.92 5.70 42.70
N GLY A 143 17.61 6.91 43.16
CA GLY A 143 16.68 7.81 42.48
C GLY A 143 17.10 8.17 41.06
N MET A 144 18.38 8.51 40.85
CA MET A 144 18.89 8.91 39.54
C MET A 144 19.05 7.75 38.56
N THR A 145 19.33 6.53 39.04
CA THR A 145 19.31 5.32 38.21
C THR A 145 17.90 4.96 37.75
N MET A 146 16.90 5.09 38.62
CA MET A 146 15.49 4.91 38.26
C MET A 146 15.02 5.98 37.26
N LEU A 147 15.45 7.23 37.46
CA LEU A 147 15.18 8.32 36.52
C LEU A 147 15.88 8.10 35.18
N ALA A 148 17.14 7.63 35.17
CA ALA A 148 17.87 7.30 33.95
C ALA A 148 17.21 6.16 33.19
N ALA A 149 16.68 5.15 33.88
CA ALA A 149 15.90 4.07 33.26
C ALA A 149 14.60 4.60 32.63
N LEU A 150 13.89 5.50 33.33
CA LEU A 150 12.67 6.13 32.82
C LEU A 150 12.96 7.01 31.58
N VAL A 151 14.05 7.78 31.61
CA VAL A 151 14.53 8.59 30.47
C VAL A 151 15.01 7.71 29.32
N ALA A 152 15.70 6.59 29.57
CA ALA A 152 16.11 5.66 28.52
C ALA A 152 14.92 5.03 27.78
N ILE A 153 13.80 4.84 28.49
CA ILE A 153 12.57 4.29 27.93
C ILE A 153 11.74 5.38 27.20
N GLY A 154 11.66 6.60 27.74
CA GLY A 154 10.77 7.66 27.23
C GLY A 154 11.40 8.76 26.38
N ALA A 155 12.71 9.00 26.46
CA ALA A 155 13.35 10.09 25.73
C ALA A 155 13.57 9.81 24.23
N PRO A 156 13.96 8.59 23.79
CA PRO A 156 14.07 8.26 22.36
C PRO A 156 12.77 8.44 21.59
N THR A 157 11.64 8.26 22.26
CA THR A 157 10.30 8.42 21.71
C THR A 157 9.93 9.90 21.78
N VAL A 158 9.51 10.41 22.94
CA VAL A 158 8.91 11.74 23.09
C VAL A 158 9.74 12.90 22.52
N PHE A 159 11.08 12.91 22.67
CA PHE A 159 11.90 14.03 22.18
C PHE A 159 12.16 13.99 20.67
N LEU A 160 12.37 12.81 20.08
CA LEU A 160 12.51 12.70 18.63
C LEU A 160 11.17 12.98 17.94
N ASP A 161 10.07 12.62 18.59
CA ASP A 161 8.71 12.78 18.07
C ASP A 161 8.21 14.23 18.17
N LEU A 162 8.42 14.91 19.30
CA LEU A 162 8.15 16.35 19.42
C LEU A 162 9.02 17.19 18.47
N THR A 163 10.30 16.81 18.30
CA THR A 163 11.18 17.50 17.35
C THR A 163 10.71 17.27 15.91
N ARG A 164 10.28 16.05 15.57
CA ARG A 164 9.74 15.74 14.23
C ARG A 164 8.43 16.46 13.96
N ALA A 165 7.46 16.42 14.89
CA ALA A 165 6.21 17.15 14.77
C ALA A 165 6.43 18.67 14.66
N HIS A 166 7.37 19.22 15.45
CA HIS A 166 7.72 20.64 15.36
C HIS A 166 8.47 21.00 14.06
N GLU A 167 9.35 20.13 13.56
CA GLU A 167 10.02 20.32 12.26
C GLU A 167 9.08 20.08 11.06
N LEU A 168 8.00 19.31 11.24
CA LEU A 168 6.91 19.16 10.28
C LEU A 168 5.99 20.39 10.26
N ASP A 169 5.68 20.97 11.43
CA ASP A 169 4.94 22.23 11.49
C ASP A 169 5.71 23.40 10.84
N LYS A 170 7.04 23.39 10.94
CA LYS A 170 7.91 24.30 10.16
C LYS A 170 7.90 24.05 8.65
N ARG A 171 7.42 22.89 8.20
CA ARG A 171 7.40 22.43 6.80
C ARG A 171 5.97 22.14 6.32
N ARG A 172 4.98 22.90 6.83
CA ARG A 172 3.56 22.84 6.42
C ARG A 172 3.33 23.01 4.92
N ASP A 173 4.31 23.54 4.20
CA ASP A 173 4.32 23.67 2.74
C ASP A 173 4.59 22.35 1.98
N ARG A 174 5.01 21.29 2.68
CA ARG A 174 5.45 20.00 2.10
C ARG A 174 4.49 18.84 2.31
N PHE A 175 3.32 19.12 2.83
CA PHE A 175 2.19 18.19 2.86
C PHE A 175 0.89 18.95 2.59
N VAL A 176 -0.10 18.23 2.08
CA VAL A 176 -1.43 18.72 1.75
C VAL A 176 -2.44 17.82 2.43
N VAL A 177 -3.35 18.45 3.15
CA VAL A 177 -4.39 17.76 3.91
C VAL A 177 -5.76 18.11 3.33
N PRO A 178 -6.78 17.23 3.46
CA PRO A 178 -8.13 17.48 2.96
C PRO A 178 -8.74 18.84 3.33
N GLU A 179 -8.40 19.40 4.49
CA GLU A 179 -8.89 20.71 4.96
C GLU A 179 -8.20 21.89 4.27
N ASP A 180 -7.04 21.68 3.65
CA ASP A 180 -6.41 22.69 2.80
C ASP A 180 -7.13 22.85 1.45
N LEU A 181 -8.12 21.98 1.17
CA LEU A 181 -8.79 21.85 -0.12
C LEU A 181 -10.27 22.23 -0.01
N ASP A 182 -10.72 23.07 -0.94
CA ASP A 182 -12.15 23.27 -1.17
C ASP A 182 -12.82 22.02 -1.79
N ASP A 183 -14.16 22.02 -1.87
CA ASP A 183 -14.93 20.87 -2.36
C ASP A 183 -14.52 20.43 -3.78
N GLU A 184 -14.25 21.38 -4.68
CA GLU A 184 -13.87 21.09 -6.06
C GLU A 184 -12.46 20.46 -6.12
N ALA A 185 -11.53 21.02 -5.33
CA ALA A 185 -10.19 20.51 -5.20
C ALA A 185 -10.15 19.10 -4.56
N ARG A 186 -10.99 18.84 -3.55
CA ARG A 186 -11.12 17.50 -2.94
C ARG A 186 -11.58 16.46 -3.97
N ALA A 187 -12.57 16.79 -4.80
CA ALA A 187 -13.04 15.89 -5.85
C ALA A 187 -11.97 15.58 -6.91
N LEU A 188 -11.18 16.60 -7.33
CA LEU A 188 -10.07 16.39 -8.26
C LEU A 188 -8.94 15.55 -7.67
N LEU A 189 -8.64 15.74 -6.38
CA LEU A 189 -7.63 14.94 -5.70
C LEU A 189 -8.07 13.48 -5.55
N ALA A 190 -9.32 13.22 -5.17
CA ALA A 190 -9.86 11.86 -5.06
C ALA A 190 -9.81 11.10 -6.39
N ARG A 191 -10.14 11.79 -7.51
CA ARG A 191 -9.99 11.26 -8.88
C ARG A 191 -8.53 10.92 -9.21
N THR A 192 -7.61 11.82 -8.87
CA THR A 192 -6.17 11.61 -9.05
C THR A 192 -5.70 10.37 -8.31
N GLN A 193 -6.06 10.23 -7.03
CA GLN A 193 -5.69 9.10 -6.19
C GLN A 193 -6.24 7.79 -6.72
N THR A 194 -7.49 7.79 -7.18
CA THR A 194 -8.12 6.63 -7.81
C THR A 194 -7.38 6.20 -9.08
N ALA A 195 -6.97 7.14 -9.93
CA ALA A 195 -6.19 6.86 -11.13
C ALA A 195 -4.80 6.29 -10.80
N VAL A 196 -4.08 6.88 -9.83
CA VAL A 196 -2.78 6.37 -9.35
C VAL A 196 -2.92 4.97 -8.79
N ASP A 197 -3.93 4.71 -7.97
CA ASP A 197 -4.15 3.41 -7.34
C ASP A 197 -4.49 2.34 -8.35
N ALA A 198 -5.31 2.66 -9.36
CA ALA A 198 -5.61 1.77 -10.47
C ALA A 198 -4.34 1.35 -11.23
N VAL A 199 -3.42 2.29 -11.49
CA VAL A 199 -2.13 1.97 -12.14
C VAL A 199 -1.23 1.14 -11.22
N ARG A 200 -1.15 1.48 -9.93
CA ARG A 200 -0.29 0.74 -8.99
C ARG A 200 -0.76 -0.69 -8.77
N ALA A 201 -2.08 -0.89 -8.72
CA ALA A 201 -2.69 -2.19 -8.50
C ALA A 201 -2.72 -3.09 -9.75
N SER A 202 -2.47 -2.53 -10.94
CA SER A 202 -2.53 -3.27 -12.20
C SER A 202 -1.52 -4.41 -12.25
N GLU A 203 -1.92 -5.48 -12.92
CA GLU A 203 -1.08 -6.67 -13.02
C GLU A 203 0.13 -6.41 -13.91
N VAL A 204 -0.06 -5.70 -15.01
CA VAL A 204 1.01 -5.27 -15.93
C VAL A 204 2.07 -4.42 -15.19
N ASN A 205 1.67 -3.57 -14.23
CA ASN A 205 2.62 -2.81 -13.41
C ASN A 205 3.34 -3.71 -12.39
N ARG A 206 2.63 -4.65 -11.74
CA ARG A 206 3.21 -5.60 -10.78
C ARG A 206 4.22 -6.56 -11.42
N GLU A 207 3.97 -6.99 -12.65
CA GLU A 207 4.88 -7.85 -13.42
C GLU A 207 6.06 -7.09 -14.03
N GLY A 208 6.06 -5.76 -13.94
CA GLY A 208 7.13 -4.91 -14.46
C GLY A 208 7.13 -4.78 -15.98
N LEU A 209 6.00 -5.06 -16.64
CA LEU A 209 5.82 -4.92 -18.09
C LEU A 209 5.71 -3.45 -18.51
N LEU A 210 5.17 -2.60 -17.63
CA LEU A 210 5.30 -1.14 -17.69
C LEU A 210 6.41 -0.78 -16.71
N GLU A 211 7.51 -0.18 -17.17
CA GLU A 211 8.73 0.14 -16.40
C GLU A 211 8.46 0.50 -14.92
N SER A 212 8.34 -0.51 -14.07
CA SER A 212 7.66 -0.34 -12.78
C SER A 212 8.47 0.48 -11.78
N ALA A 213 9.78 0.53 -12.00
CA ALA A 213 10.70 1.39 -11.28
C ALA A 213 10.46 2.87 -11.58
N GLU A 214 10.08 3.22 -12.83
CA GLU A 214 9.77 4.59 -13.20
C GLU A 214 8.41 5.00 -12.61
N ASN A 215 7.39 4.15 -12.74
CA ASN A 215 6.07 4.39 -12.15
C ASN A 215 6.12 4.55 -10.62
N ALA A 216 6.96 3.77 -9.93
CA ALA A 216 7.14 3.87 -8.48
C ALA A 216 7.71 5.24 -8.03
N VAL A 217 8.37 5.98 -8.91
CA VAL A 217 8.97 7.29 -8.63
C VAL A 217 8.11 8.44 -9.18
N ILE A 218 7.61 8.30 -10.41
CA ILE A 218 6.85 9.35 -11.08
C ILE A 218 5.47 9.51 -10.46
N LEU A 219 4.72 8.43 -10.22
CA LEU A 219 3.32 8.53 -9.76
C LEU A 219 3.17 9.25 -8.41
N PRO A 220 3.97 8.93 -7.36
CA PRO A 220 3.90 9.71 -6.11
C PRO A 220 4.25 11.20 -6.31
N ARG A 221 5.18 11.51 -7.22
CA ARG A 221 5.56 12.89 -7.51
C ARG A 221 4.43 13.64 -8.23
N GLU A 222 3.79 13.01 -9.21
CA GLU A 222 2.66 13.59 -9.93
C GLU A 222 1.47 13.84 -9.00
N GLU A 223 1.17 12.88 -8.11
CA GLU A 223 0.14 12.99 -7.07
C GLU A 223 0.41 14.20 -6.15
N TRP A 224 1.65 14.36 -5.67
CA TRP A 224 2.08 15.50 -4.86
C TRP A 224 1.93 16.84 -5.58
N GLU A 225 2.45 16.95 -6.80
CA GLU A 225 2.40 18.21 -7.55
C GLU A 225 0.96 18.66 -7.87
N ILE A 226 0.06 17.70 -8.13
CA ILE A 226 -1.37 17.97 -8.30
C ILE A 226 -1.97 18.44 -6.97
N ALA A 227 -1.76 17.70 -5.88
CA ALA A 227 -2.29 18.05 -4.55
C ALA A 227 -1.81 19.44 -4.10
N HIS A 228 -0.52 19.74 -4.26
CA HIS A 228 0.07 21.02 -3.90
C HIS A 228 -0.50 22.18 -4.74
N ALA A 229 -0.71 21.97 -6.04
CA ALA A 229 -1.35 22.97 -6.90
C ALA A 229 -2.81 23.21 -6.50
N LEU A 230 -3.56 22.16 -6.18
CA LEU A 230 -4.96 22.23 -5.73
C LEU A 230 -5.07 23.00 -4.41
N ALA A 231 -4.26 22.66 -3.40
CA ALA A 231 -4.23 23.38 -2.12
C ALA A 231 -3.91 24.88 -2.30
N ARG A 232 -2.97 25.19 -3.20
CA ARG A 232 -2.66 26.60 -3.53
C ARG A 232 -3.82 27.30 -4.22
N GLN A 233 -4.55 26.63 -5.11
CA GLN A 233 -5.74 27.18 -5.76
C GLN A 233 -6.86 27.43 -4.74
N SER A 234 -7.12 26.47 -3.85
CA SER A 234 -8.11 26.59 -2.78
C SER A 234 -7.81 27.74 -1.83
N ARG A 235 -6.56 27.89 -1.40
CA ARG A 235 -6.15 29.06 -0.60
C ARG A 235 -6.36 30.37 -1.34
N LEU A 236 -5.98 30.45 -2.62
CA LEU A 236 -6.17 31.68 -3.42
C LEU A 236 -7.65 32.04 -3.63
N ARG A 237 -8.56 31.05 -3.69
CA ARG A 237 -10.00 31.29 -3.73
C ARG A 237 -10.56 31.73 -2.37
N ALA A 238 -10.04 31.17 -1.28
CA ALA A 238 -10.45 31.54 0.08
C ALA A 238 -9.95 32.93 0.49
N ASP A 239 -8.75 33.32 0.05
CA ASP A 239 -8.16 34.66 0.26
C ASP A 239 -8.83 35.75 -0.61
N GLU A 240 -9.69 35.36 -1.56
CA GLU A 240 -10.40 36.31 -2.38
C GLU A 240 -11.41 37.07 -1.52
N PRO A 241 -11.31 38.42 -1.42
CA PRO A 241 -12.12 39.18 -0.47
C PRO A 241 -13.60 38.92 -0.76
N GLU A 242 -14.28 38.43 0.26
CA GLU A 242 -15.67 37.98 0.21
C GLU A 242 -16.56 39.14 -0.23
N ARG A 243 -16.81 39.23 -1.54
CA ARG A 243 -17.77 40.17 -2.17
C ARG A 243 -17.66 41.60 -1.62
N ASP A 244 -16.44 42.13 -1.45
CA ASP A 244 -16.27 43.52 -1.01
C ASP A 244 -16.85 44.42 -2.13
N GLY A 245 -18.01 45.00 -1.84
CA GLY A 245 -19.11 45.11 -2.81
C GLY A 245 -18.78 45.92 -4.05
N ASP A 246 -19.05 45.34 -5.24
CA ASP A 246 -19.28 45.97 -6.55
C ASP A 246 -18.48 47.26 -6.89
N VAL A 247 -17.28 47.47 -6.33
CA VAL A 247 -16.42 48.60 -6.71
C VAL A 247 -15.79 48.23 -8.06
N PRO A 248 -16.17 48.90 -9.18
CA PRO A 248 -15.72 48.52 -10.52
C PRO A 248 -14.19 48.55 -10.66
N GLU A 249 -13.52 49.41 -9.89
CA GLU A 249 -12.07 49.53 -9.82
C GLU A 249 -11.41 48.29 -9.19
N VAL A 250 -11.97 47.73 -8.12
CA VAL A 250 -11.46 46.50 -7.47
C VAL A 250 -11.69 45.31 -8.41
N GLU A 251 -12.86 45.22 -9.04
CA GLU A 251 -13.18 44.19 -10.03
C GLU A 251 -12.22 44.23 -11.24
N ALA A 252 -11.85 45.43 -11.71
CA ALA A 252 -10.88 45.59 -12.79
C ALA A 252 -9.48 45.06 -12.41
N VAL A 253 -9.07 45.18 -11.14
CA VAL A 253 -7.79 44.64 -10.64
C VAL A 253 -7.85 43.12 -10.40
N LEU A 254 -8.99 42.61 -9.91
CA LEU A 254 -9.15 41.17 -9.64
C LEU A 254 -9.27 40.34 -10.92
N ARG A 255 -9.87 40.88 -11.99
CA ARG A 255 -10.12 40.14 -13.23
C ARG A 255 -8.88 39.45 -13.83
N PRO A 256 -7.72 40.12 -14.01
CA PRO A 256 -6.50 39.44 -14.47
C PRO A 256 -5.98 38.37 -13.52
N LEU A 257 -6.20 38.50 -12.21
CA LEU A 257 -5.78 37.51 -11.20
C LEU A 257 -6.66 36.26 -11.29
N ARG A 258 -7.98 36.43 -11.40
CA ARG A 258 -8.95 35.35 -11.65
C ARG A 258 -8.66 34.63 -12.96
N GLU A 259 -8.30 35.35 -14.01
CA GLU A 259 -7.94 34.73 -15.29
C GLU A 259 -6.70 33.85 -15.17
N LYS A 260 -5.67 34.31 -14.44
CA LYS A 260 -4.48 33.49 -14.14
C LYS A 260 -4.83 32.25 -13.31
N LEU A 261 -5.69 32.39 -12.30
CA LEU A 261 -6.16 31.28 -11.49
C LEU A 261 -6.92 30.26 -12.35
N ASN A 262 -7.86 30.71 -13.19
CA ASN A 262 -8.63 29.83 -14.09
C ASN A 262 -7.73 29.08 -15.08
N ARG A 263 -6.68 29.72 -15.60
CA ARG A 263 -5.69 29.03 -16.44
C ARG A 263 -4.94 27.94 -15.66
N SER A 264 -4.59 28.21 -14.39
CA SER A 264 -3.97 27.23 -13.51
C SER A 264 -4.91 26.05 -13.23
N VAL A 265 -6.17 26.32 -12.87
CA VAL A 265 -7.19 25.28 -12.65
C VAL A 265 -7.34 24.42 -13.89
N THR A 266 -7.52 25.03 -15.08
CA THR A 266 -7.63 24.31 -16.35
C THR A 266 -6.42 23.41 -16.63
N ALA A 267 -5.20 23.89 -16.33
CA ALA A 267 -3.99 23.11 -16.54
C ALA A 267 -3.91 21.89 -15.60
N VAL A 268 -4.26 22.06 -14.32
CA VAL A 268 -4.30 20.97 -13.34
C VAL A 268 -5.38 19.95 -13.70
N THR A 269 -6.59 20.40 -14.06
CA THR A 269 -7.67 19.51 -14.51
C THR A 269 -7.23 18.64 -15.70
N ARG A 270 -6.56 19.23 -16.70
CA ARG A 270 -6.02 18.48 -17.85
C ARG A 270 -4.96 17.45 -17.45
N ARG A 271 -4.16 17.74 -16.42
CA ARG A 271 -3.17 16.80 -15.88
C ARG A 271 -3.87 15.61 -15.20
N VAL A 272 -4.93 15.87 -14.43
CA VAL A 272 -5.78 14.81 -13.84
C VAL A 272 -6.40 13.95 -14.95
N GLU A 273 -7.01 14.55 -15.97
CA GLU A 273 -7.60 13.84 -17.12
C GLU A 273 -6.56 13.03 -17.92
N ALA A 274 -5.30 13.49 -17.97
CA ALA A 274 -4.22 12.73 -18.58
C ALA A 274 -3.86 11.49 -17.76
N LEU A 275 -3.84 11.62 -16.43
CA LEU A 275 -3.57 10.51 -15.51
C LEU A 275 -4.69 9.46 -15.52
N GLU A 276 -5.95 9.90 -15.57
CA GLU A 276 -7.12 9.02 -15.73
C GLU A 276 -7.05 8.25 -17.05
N ARG A 277 -6.77 8.95 -18.17
CA ARG A 277 -6.56 8.28 -19.46
C ARG A 277 -5.42 7.28 -19.39
N TYR A 278 -4.31 7.61 -18.72
CA TYR A 278 -3.22 6.65 -18.54
C TYR A 278 -3.69 5.41 -17.76
N ALA A 279 -4.42 5.59 -16.66
CA ALA A 279 -5.00 4.48 -15.89
C ALA A 279 -5.94 3.60 -16.75
N ASP A 280 -6.74 4.20 -17.64
CA ASP A 280 -7.59 3.46 -18.56
C ASP A 280 -6.79 2.63 -19.58
N HIS A 281 -5.69 3.17 -20.11
CA HIS A 281 -4.81 2.42 -21.00
C HIS A 281 -4.13 1.26 -20.27
N VAL A 282 -3.73 1.45 -19.01
CA VAL A 282 -3.16 0.40 -18.17
C VAL A 282 -4.18 -0.71 -17.90
N ARG A 283 -5.45 -0.35 -17.65
CA ARG A 283 -6.53 -1.35 -17.48
C ARG A 283 -6.78 -2.14 -18.77
N ALA A 284 -6.79 -1.48 -19.93
CA ALA A 284 -6.89 -2.17 -21.21
C ALA A 284 -5.70 -3.10 -21.47
N ALA A 285 -4.49 -2.73 -21.01
CA ALA A 285 -3.33 -3.61 -21.09
C ALA A 285 -3.47 -4.85 -20.19
N ASP A 286 -4.03 -4.71 -18.98
CA ASP A 286 -4.34 -5.84 -18.09
C ASP A 286 -5.34 -6.81 -18.76
N GLU A 287 -6.38 -6.30 -19.42
CA GLU A 287 -7.35 -7.13 -20.14
C GLU A 287 -6.68 -7.96 -21.26
N VAL A 288 -5.76 -7.34 -22.01
CA VAL A 288 -4.97 -8.00 -23.05
C VAL A 288 -4.03 -9.05 -22.45
N LEU A 289 -3.38 -8.76 -21.32
CA LEU A 289 -2.51 -9.71 -20.62
C LEU A 289 -3.28 -10.95 -20.16
N VAL A 290 -4.49 -10.75 -19.61
CA VAL A 290 -5.38 -11.85 -19.22
C VAL A 290 -5.80 -12.68 -20.44
N ALA A 291 -6.16 -12.02 -21.55
CA ALA A 291 -6.52 -12.71 -22.79
C ALA A 291 -5.34 -13.52 -23.36
N GLN A 292 -4.13 -12.96 -23.35
CA GLN A 292 -2.91 -13.63 -23.81
C GLN A 292 -2.67 -14.92 -23.01
N ARG A 293 -2.70 -14.85 -21.68
CA ARG A 293 -2.49 -16.04 -20.83
C ARG A 293 -3.54 -17.12 -21.06
N ARG A 294 -4.78 -16.72 -21.37
CA ARG A 294 -5.84 -17.66 -21.71
C ARG A 294 -5.57 -18.36 -23.05
N VAL A 295 -5.04 -17.64 -24.03
CA VAL A 295 -4.61 -18.24 -25.31
C VAL A 295 -3.43 -19.19 -25.10
N ASP A 296 -2.46 -18.81 -24.26
CA ASP A 296 -1.31 -19.65 -23.93
C ASP A 296 -1.72 -20.95 -23.24
N ASP A 297 -2.67 -20.90 -22.28
CA ASP A 297 -3.24 -22.08 -21.63
C ASP A 297 -3.95 -23.02 -22.62
N LEU A 298 -4.80 -22.46 -23.50
CA LEU A 298 -5.50 -23.23 -24.53
C LEU A 298 -4.53 -23.87 -25.53
N THR A 299 -3.46 -23.16 -25.90
CA THR A 299 -2.42 -23.68 -26.80
C THR A 299 -1.63 -24.80 -26.12
N GLY A 300 -1.33 -24.66 -24.82
CA GLY A 300 -0.71 -25.74 -24.04
C GLY A 300 -1.56 -27.00 -24.03
N ARG A 301 -2.90 -26.85 -23.85
CA ARG A 301 -3.86 -27.96 -23.87
C ARG A 301 -4.10 -28.54 -25.26
N ALA A 302 -3.92 -27.77 -26.33
CA ALA A 302 -4.05 -28.26 -27.72
C ALA A 302 -3.16 -29.47 -27.97
N HIS A 303 -1.98 -29.53 -27.34
CA HIS A 303 -1.09 -30.68 -27.45
C HIS A 303 -1.71 -32.00 -26.94
N GLU A 304 -2.52 -31.94 -25.86
CA GLU A 304 -3.24 -33.11 -25.35
C GLU A 304 -4.33 -33.57 -26.33
N TYR A 305 -4.99 -32.64 -27.01
CA TYR A 305 -5.97 -32.97 -28.05
C TYR A 305 -5.30 -33.59 -29.29
N ASP A 306 -4.11 -33.11 -29.67
CA ASP A 306 -3.32 -33.69 -30.76
C ASP A 306 -2.84 -35.12 -30.41
N GLU A 307 -2.43 -35.37 -29.15
CA GLU A 307 -2.06 -36.71 -28.68
C GLU A 307 -3.27 -37.66 -28.66
N LEU A 308 -4.42 -37.20 -28.17
CA LEU A 308 -5.67 -37.97 -28.19
C LEU A 308 -6.11 -38.32 -29.62
N LEU A 309 -5.96 -37.39 -30.58
CA LEU A 309 -6.21 -37.65 -31.99
C LEU A 309 -5.25 -38.72 -32.54
N ALA A 310 -3.97 -38.67 -32.19
CA ALA A 310 -2.99 -39.66 -32.60
C ALA A 310 -3.27 -41.06 -32.01
N GLU A 311 -3.74 -41.13 -30.76
CA GLU A 311 -4.17 -42.39 -30.12
C GLU A 311 -5.42 -42.95 -30.79
N THR A 312 -6.43 -42.11 -31.05
CA THR A 312 -7.66 -42.53 -31.74
C THR A 312 -7.38 -43.06 -33.15
N VAL A 313 -6.49 -42.40 -33.91
CA VAL A 313 -6.07 -42.90 -35.24
C VAL A 313 -5.36 -44.24 -35.13
N ARG A 314 -4.59 -44.48 -34.06
CA ARG A 314 -3.95 -45.79 -33.81
C ARG A 314 -5.00 -46.87 -33.51
N ASP A 315 -6.01 -46.54 -32.72
CA ASP A 315 -7.09 -47.47 -32.37
C ASP A 315 -7.96 -47.81 -33.60
N ASP A 316 -8.26 -46.83 -34.46
CA ASP A 316 -8.95 -47.06 -35.73
C ASP A 316 -8.15 -48.01 -36.66
N MET A 317 -6.82 -47.93 -36.63
CA MET A 317 -5.96 -48.87 -37.36
C MET A 317 -5.87 -50.27 -36.71
N ALA A 318 -6.21 -50.40 -35.42
CA ALA A 318 -6.23 -51.68 -34.72
C ALA A 318 -7.56 -52.45 -34.93
N LEU A 319 -8.64 -51.75 -35.30
CA LEU A 319 -9.95 -52.35 -35.56
C LEU A 319 -9.91 -53.52 -36.57
N PRO A 320 -9.27 -53.40 -37.75
CA PRO A 320 -9.20 -54.48 -38.74
C PRO A 320 -8.38 -55.69 -38.26
N GLU A 321 -7.42 -55.48 -37.35
CA GLU A 321 -6.64 -56.56 -36.73
C GLU A 321 -7.53 -57.39 -35.80
N ILE A 322 -8.36 -56.71 -34.98
CA ILE A 322 -9.29 -57.33 -34.05
C ILE A 322 -10.40 -58.09 -34.80
N GLU A 323 -10.93 -57.53 -35.88
CA GLU A 323 -11.90 -58.21 -36.75
C GLU A 323 -11.32 -59.52 -37.31
N ARG A 324 -10.08 -59.48 -37.83
CA ARG A 324 -9.38 -60.70 -38.28
C ARG A 324 -9.15 -61.71 -37.16
N MET A 325 -8.82 -61.27 -35.94
CA MET A 325 -8.67 -62.18 -34.79
C MET A 325 -10.00 -62.83 -34.39
N THR A 326 -11.10 -62.10 -34.55
CA THR A 326 -12.47 -62.59 -34.26
C THR A 326 -12.88 -63.64 -35.28
N GLU A 327 -12.72 -63.39 -36.58
CA GLU A 327 -12.98 -64.38 -37.64
C GLU A 327 -12.18 -65.67 -37.41
N ARG A 328 -10.88 -65.53 -37.09
CA ARG A 328 -10.00 -66.68 -36.85
C ARG A 328 -10.41 -67.49 -35.60
N SER A 329 -11.01 -66.83 -34.61
CA SER A 329 -11.54 -67.48 -33.41
C SER A 329 -12.87 -68.19 -33.69
N ASP A 330 -13.72 -67.64 -34.55
CA ASP A 330 -14.96 -68.28 -35.01
C ASP A 330 -14.67 -69.52 -35.87
N ASP A 331 -13.67 -69.46 -36.73
CA ASP A 331 -13.16 -70.61 -37.49
C ASP A 331 -12.71 -71.73 -36.53
N LEU A 332 -11.93 -71.37 -35.50
CA LEU A 332 -11.45 -72.31 -34.48
C LEU A 332 -12.62 -72.91 -33.68
N LEU A 333 -13.60 -72.11 -33.28
CA LEU A 333 -14.81 -72.58 -32.59
C LEU A 333 -15.62 -73.56 -33.46
N THR A 334 -15.74 -73.27 -34.75
CA THR A 334 -16.42 -74.14 -35.71
C THR A 334 -15.69 -75.47 -35.86
N LEU A 335 -14.36 -75.43 -35.98
CA LEU A 335 -13.50 -76.62 -36.02
C LEU A 335 -13.62 -77.47 -34.76
N LEU A 336 -13.57 -76.84 -33.58
CA LEU A 336 -13.72 -77.54 -32.30
C LEU A 336 -15.10 -78.15 -32.13
N ARG A 337 -16.18 -77.45 -32.53
CA ARG A 337 -17.55 -77.99 -32.53
C ARG A 337 -17.70 -79.17 -33.48
N ALA A 338 -17.14 -79.08 -34.68
CA ALA A 338 -17.13 -80.18 -35.64
C ALA A 338 -16.40 -81.40 -35.07
N ARG A 339 -15.23 -81.18 -34.46
CA ARG A 339 -14.44 -82.25 -33.83
C ARG A 339 -15.15 -82.87 -32.62
N LEU A 340 -15.83 -82.05 -31.80
CA LEU A 340 -16.64 -82.53 -30.68
C LEU A 340 -17.80 -83.40 -31.16
N LYS A 341 -18.43 -83.02 -32.28
CA LYS A 341 -19.51 -83.78 -32.92
C LYS A 341 -19.02 -85.13 -33.48
N ASP A 342 -17.83 -85.16 -34.08
CA ASP A 342 -17.17 -86.41 -34.52
C ASP A 342 -16.70 -87.29 -33.33
N SER A 343 -16.46 -86.70 -32.17
CA SER A 343 -15.99 -87.40 -30.96
C SER A 343 -17.12 -87.88 -30.05
N ALA A 344 -18.36 -87.47 -30.32
CA ALA A 344 -19.54 -87.93 -29.60
C ALA A 344 -20.07 -89.20 -30.29
N PRO A 345 -19.99 -90.39 -29.66
CA PRO A 345 -20.56 -91.60 -30.24
C PRO A 345 -22.07 -91.47 -30.34
N ASP A 346 -22.64 -91.87 -31.49
CA ASP A 346 -24.08 -91.95 -31.70
C ASP A 346 -24.73 -92.72 -30.54
N ALA A 347 -25.59 -92.05 -29.80
CA ALA A 347 -26.42 -92.62 -28.74
C ALA A 347 -27.87 -92.78 -29.23
#